data_AF-A0A8T4NVP4-F1
#
_entry.id   AF-A0A8T4NVP4-F1
#
_cell.length_a   1.000
_cell.length_b   1.000
_cell.length_c   1.000
_cell.angle_alpha   90.00
_cell.angle_beta   90.00
_cell.angle_gamma   90.00
#
_symmetry.space_group_name_H-M   'P 1'
#
loop_
_entity.id
_entity.type
_entity.pdbx_description
1 polymer ?
#
loop_
_entity_poly.entity_id
_entity_poly.type
_entity_poly.pdbx_seq_one_letter_code
_entity_poly.pdbx_strand_id
1 'polypeptide(L)'
;TFPSLINSASGIRINKMGAMMYLSPRIMKGMLAQKYILDDPFNNFPNFKIKHVESSFVTDSLRAQGASNSEFIYYQGIQGPIKIWEIDYTGKEEFKPEYIDKDASKYLSWKL
;
A
#
# COMPACT_ATOMS: atom_id res chain seq x y z
N THR A 1 5.00 -13.71 3.80
CA THR A 1 3.83 -14.47 3.29
C THR A 1 2.59 -13.92 3.95
N PHE A 2 1.44 -14.04 3.31
CA PHE A 2 0.16 -13.57 3.85
C PHE A 2 -0.94 -14.61 3.61
N PRO A 3 -2.02 -14.56 4.40
CA PRO A 3 -3.10 -15.53 4.26
C PRO A 3 -3.83 -15.36 2.93
N SER A 4 -4.37 -16.47 2.41
CA SER A 4 -5.33 -16.46 1.31
C SER A 4 -6.69 -16.97 1.77
N LEU A 5 -7.74 -16.42 1.16
CA LEU A 5 -9.12 -16.86 1.38
C LEU A 5 -9.54 -17.82 0.27
N ILE A 6 -10.09 -18.96 0.67
CA ILE A 6 -10.64 -19.96 -0.23
C ILE A 6 -12.13 -20.09 0.11
N ASN A 7 -12.99 -19.73 -0.86
CA ASN A 7 -14.42 -19.95 -0.73
C ASN A 7 -14.71 -21.45 -0.89
N SER A 8 -15.21 -22.09 0.16
CA SER A 8 -15.70 -23.47 0.12
C SER A 8 -17.23 -23.45 0.26
N ALA A 9 -17.90 -24.47 -0.28
CA ALA A 9 -19.36 -24.58 -0.29
C ALA A 9 -20.01 -24.54 1.11
N SER A 10 -19.23 -24.70 2.18
CA SER A 10 -19.67 -24.70 3.58
C SER A 10 -19.03 -23.59 4.44
N GLY A 11 -18.32 -22.62 3.85
CA GLY A 11 -17.77 -21.48 4.56
C GLY A 11 -16.45 -20.92 4.00
N ILE A 12 -15.96 -19.84 4.62
CA ILE A 12 -14.67 -19.23 4.30
C ILE A 12 -13.57 -20.02 5.01
N ARG A 13 -12.65 -20.65 4.26
CA ARG A 13 -11.46 -21.29 4.83
C ARG A 13 -10.26 -20.37 4.65
N ILE A 14 -9.51 -20.13 5.72
CA ILE A 14 -8.31 -19.28 5.71
C ILE A 14 -7.07 -20.16 5.67
N ASN A 15 -6.27 -20.01 4.62
CA ASN A 15 -4.94 -20.59 4.56
C ASN A 15 -3.92 -19.56 5.06
N LYS A 16 -3.33 -19.77 6.24
CA LYS A 16 -2.37 -18.84 6.88
C LYS A 16 -1.08 -18.65 6.06
N MET A 17 -0.67 -19.64 5.27
CA MET A 17 0.46 -19.54 4.32
C MET A 17 -0.05 -19.57 2.87
N GLY A 18 -1.14 -18.85 2.63
CA GLY A 18 -1.90 -18.95 1.39
C GLY A 18 -1.28 -18.22 0.20
N ALA A 19 -0.44 -17.21 0.43
CA ALA A 19 0.19 -16.43 -0.64
C ALA A 19 1.56 -15.88 -0.27
N MET A 20 2.39 -15.68 -1.30
CA MET A 20 3.70 -15.04 -1.22
C MET A 20 3.79 -13.94 -2.28
N MET A 21 4.29 -12.78 -1.90
CA MET A 21 4.64 -11.71 -2.84
C MET A 21 6.12 -11.78 -3.15
N TYR A 22 6.44 -11.92 -4.42
CA TYR A 22 7.80 -11.81 -4.92
C TYR A 22 8.08 -10.36 -5.33
N LEU A 23 9.13 -9.77 -4.77
CA LEU A 23 9.62 -8.45 -5.15
C LEU A 23 10.95 -8.62 -5.87
N SER A 24 11.02 -8.21 -7.14
CA SER A 24 12.28 -8.24 -7.87
C SER A 24 13.26 -7.18 -7.34
N PRO A 25 14.58 -7.35 -7.52
CA PRO A 25 15.57 -6.37 -7.07
C PRO A 25 15.34 -4.96 -7.62
N ARG A 26 14.70 -4.83 -8.79
CA ARG A 26 14.33 -3.52 -9.36
C ARG A 26 13.18 -2.88 -8.58
N ILE A 27 12.13 -3.65 -8.25
CA ILE A 27 10.95 -3.15 -7.54
C ILE A 27 11.28 -2.83 -6.08
N MET A 28 12.16 -3.61 -5.45
CA MET A 28 12.62 -3.37 -4.07
C MET A 28 13.30 -2.00 -3.87
N LYS A 29 13.77 -1.36 -4.95
CA LYS A 29 14.36 -0.01 -4.89
C LYS A 29 13.32 1.10 -4.89
N GLY A 30 12.07 0.80 -5.25
CA GLY A 30 10.99 1.79 -5.30
C GLY A 30 10.39 2.07 -3.91
N MET A 31 9.85 3.28 -3.76
CA MET A 31 9.18 3.71 -2.52
C MET A 31 8.00 2.82 -2.13
N LEU A 32 7.25 2.30 -3.11
CA LEU A 32 6.17 1.34 -2.87
C LEU A 32 6.66 0.11 -2.09
N ALA A 33 7.76 -0.50 -2.52
CA ALA A 33 8.30 -1.68 -1.85
C ALA A 33 8.90 -1.30 -0.49
N GLN A 34 9.78 -0.30 -0.47
CA GLN A 34 10.53 0.05 0.74
C GLN A 34 9.63 0.57 1.86
N LYS A 35 8.76 1.54 1.57
CA LYS A 35 7.97 2.22 2.60
C LYS A 35 6.61 1.57 2.83
N TYR A 36 5.89 1.23 1.78
CA TYR A 36 4.51 0.75 1.92
C TYR A 36 4.43 -0.75 2.25
N ILE A 37 5.16 -1.59 1.51
CA ILE A 37 5.10 -3.05 1.67
C ILE A 37 5.99 -3.54 2.82
N LEU A 38 7.22 -3.03 2.92
CA LEU A 38 8.22 -3.51 3.87
C LEU A 38 8.36 -2.67 5.14
N ASP A 39 7.60 -1.59 5.26
CA ASP A 39 7.60 -0.68 6.40
C ASP A 39 8.98 -0.09 6.76
N ASP A 40 9.72 0.32 5.73
CA ASP A 40 10.99 1.05 5.81
C ASP A 40 12.06 0.39 6.69
N PRO A 41 12.46 -0.86 6.39
CA PRO A 41 13.34 -1.64 7.26
C PRO A 41 14.75 -1.04 7.42
N PHE A 42 15.15 -0.14 6.52
CA PHE A 42 16.44 0.55 6.53
C PHE A 42 16.34 2.02 6.97
N ASN A 43 15.15 2.49 7.36
CA ASN A 43 14.91 3.88 7.77
C ASN A 43 15.36 4.91 6.72
N ASN A 44 15.07 4.63 5.44
CA ASN A 44 15.39 5.51 4.31
C ASN A 44 14.44 6.73 4.23
N PHE A 45 13.29 6.68 4.89
CA PHE A 45 12.26 7.73 4.86
C PHE A 45 11.92 8.24 6.27
N PRO A 46 12.90 8.83 7.00
CA PRO A 46 12.73 9.23 8.40
C PRO A 46 11.70 10.37 8.59
N ASN A 47 11.46 11.16 7.54
CA ASN A 47 10.53 12.30 7.57
C ASN A 47 9.08 11.90 7.23
N PHE A 48 8.83 10.63 6.92
CA PHE A 48 7.51 10.13 6.57
C PHE A 48 6.88 9.47 7.80
N LYS A 49 5.91 10.15 8.39
CA LYS A 49 5.18 9.68 9.57
C LYS A 49 3.81 9.17 9.17
N ILE A 50 3.44 7.98 9.62
CA ILE A 50 2.09 7.45 9.38
C ILE A 50 1.09 8.34 10.13
N LYS A 51 0.19 8.98 9.39
CA LYS A 51 -0.89 9.80 9.94
C LYS A 51 -2.19 9.03 10.06
N HIS A 52 -2.45 8.15 9.10
CA HIS A 52 -3.66 7.35 9.04
C HIS A 52 -3.40 6.01 8.35
N VAL A 53 -4.05 4.96 8.85
CA VAL A 53 -4.06 3.63 8.24
C VAL A 53 -5.49 3.14 8.23
N GLU A 54 -6.00 2.80 7.06
CA GLU A 54 -7.33 2.25 6.86
C GLU A 54 -7.20 0.84 6.29
N SER A 55 -7.79 -0.15 6.96
CA SER A 55 -7.80 -1.54 6.47
C SER A 55 -8.81 -1.69 5.34
N SER A 56 -8.66 -2.71 4.48
CA SER A 56 -9.71 -3.01 3.51
C SER A 56 -10.91 -3.63 4.22
N PHE A 57 -12.11 -3.42 3.67
CA PHE A 57 -13.35 -3.99 4.20
C PHE A 57 -13.26 -5.52 4.39
N VAL A 58 -12.56 -6.20 3.46
CA VAL A 58 -12.35 -7.65 3.54
C VAL A 58 -11.48 -8.00 4.74
N THR A 59 -10.37 -7.28 4.95
CA THR A 59 -9.47 -7.49 6.09
C THR A 59 -10.19 -7.26 7.42
N ASP A 60 -11.00 -6.21 7.51
CA ASP A 60 -11.77 -5.90 8.73
C ASP A 60 -12.83 -6.95 9.02
N SER A 61 -13.53 -7.44 7.99
CA SER A 61 -14.53 -8.50 8.15
C SER A 61 -13.92 -9.79 8.70
N LEU A 62 -12.68 -10.11 8.31
CA LEU A 62 -11.95 -11.29 8.77
C LEU A 62 -11.39 -11.10 10.17
N ARG A 63 -10.93 -9.90 10.50
CA ARG A 63 -10.47 -9.56 11.84
C ARG A 63 -11.61 -9.64 12.84
N ALA A 64 -12.81 -9.16 12.47
CA ALA A 64 -14.02 -9.28 13.28
C ALA A 64 -14.42 -10.75 13.54
N GLN A 65 -14.07 -11.66 12.63
CA GLN A 65 -14.27 -13.11 12.78
C GLN A 65 -13.12 -13.81 13.54
N GLY A 66 -12.16 -13.06 14.09
CA GLY A 66 -11.00 -13.59 14.83
C GLY A 66 -9.99 -14.34 13.95
N ALA A 67 -10.03 -14.10 12.64
CA ALA A 67 -9.53 -15.06 11.67
C ALA A 67 -8.10 -14.74 11.17
N SER A 68 -7.70 -13.46 11.16
CA SER A 68 -6.33 -13.01 10.89
C SER A 68 -6.08 -11.56 11.32
N ASN A 69 -4.84 -11.26 11.73
CA ASN A 69 -4.35 -9.90 12.01
C ASN A 69 -3.34 -9.38 10.96
N SER A 70 -3.22 -10.07 9.81
CA SER A 70 -2.28 -9.66 8.75
C SER A 70 -2.74 -8.37 8.05
N GLU A 71 -1.81 -7.46 7.73
CA GLU A 71 -2.11 -6.24 6.95
C GLU A 71 -2.50 -6.56 5.50
N PHE A 72 -1.84 -7.57 4.91
CA PHE A 72 -2.09 -7.99 3.54
C PHE A 72 -2.84 -9.32 3.53
N ILE A 73 -3.79 -9.47 2.61
CA ILE A 73 -4.56 -10.71 2.40
C ILE A 73 -4.71 -10.95 0.91
N TYR A 74 -4.62 -12.21 0.50
CA TYR A 74 -4.95 -12.60 -0.87
C TYR A 74 -6.42 -13.00 -0.97
N TYR A 75 -7.22 -12.14 -1.59
CA TYR A 75 -8.61 -12.41 -1.94
C TYR A 75 -8.97 -11.69 -3.24
N GLN A 76 -9.21 -12.48 -4.30
CA GLN A 76 -9.46 -11.98 -5.66
C GLN A 76 -8.37 -10.97 -6.13
N GLY A 77 -7.15 -11.13 -5.62
CA GLY A 77 -6.08 -10.14 -5.73
C GLY A 77 -5.43 -9.86 -4.37
N ILE A 78 -4.40 -9.02 -4.37
CA ILE A 78 -3.77 -8.56 -3.13
C ILE A 78 -4.63 -7.44 -2.56
N GLN A 79 -5.10 -7.63 -1.33
CA GLN A 79 -5.79 -6.64 -0.53
C GLN A 79 -4.79 -6.11 0.51
N GLY A 80 -4.59 -4.80 0.55
CA GLY A 80 -3.72 -4.12 1.52
C GLY A 80 -4.41 -2.87 2.09
N PRO A 81 -3.86 -2.30 3.16
CA PRO A 81 -4.43 -1.11 3.78
C PRO A 81 -4.12 0.15 2.97
N ILE A 82 -4.96 1.18 3.07
CA ILE A 82 -4.58 2.53 2.65
C ILE A 82 -3.73 3.13 3.77
N LYS A 83 -2.50 3.55 3.44
CA LYS A 83 -1.61 4.26 4.37
C LYS A 83 -1.46 5.70 3.89
N ILE A 84 -1.71 6.66 4.79
CA ILE A 84 -1.52 8.10 4.54
C ILE A 84 -0.38 8.57 5.44
N TRP A 85 0.62 9.20 4.82
CA TRP A 85 1.76 9.75 5.52
C TRP A 85 1.71 11.27 5.58
N GLU A 86 2.08 11.80 6.73
CA GLU A 86 2.49 13.19 6.92
C GLU A 86 3.99 13.28 6.65
N ILE A 87 4.40 14.31 5.90
CA ILE A 87 5.78 14.49 5.45
C ILE A 87 6.34 15.77 6.07
N ASP A 88 7.41 15.63 6.83
CA ASP A 88 8.17 16.76 7.36
C ASP A 88 9.21 17.23 6.32
N TYR A 89 8.92 18.33 5.64
CA TYR A 89 9.85 18.92 4.65
C TYR A 89 11.07 19.54 5.35
N THR A 90 12.25 19.23 4.83
CA THR A 90 13.55 19.67 5.38
C THR A 90 14.03 21.01 4.82
N GLY A 91 13.41 21.51 3.75
CA GLY A 91 13.83 22.69 3.00
C GLY A 91 14.94 22.41 1.98
N LYS A 92 15.40 21.17 1.86
CA LYS A 92 16.39 20.74 0.84
C LYS A 92 15.74 20.20 -0.43
N GLU A 93 14.41 20.16 -0.47
CA GLU A 93 13.66 19.63 -1.60
C GLU A 93 13.77 20.55 -2.81
N GLU A 94 13.86 19.96 -4.01
CA GLU A 94 13.80 20.70 -5.25
C GLU A 94 12.35 21.06 -5.56
N PHE A 95 12.03 22.36 -5.53
CA PHE A 95 10.71 22.85 -5.89
C PHE A 95 10.53 22.77 -7.40
N LYS A 96 9.64 21.89 -7.86
CA LYS A 96 9.25 21.77 -9.27
C LYS A 96 7.86 22.34 -9.48
N PRO A 97 7.73 23.57 -10.05
CA PRO A 97 6.44 24.23 -10.22
C PRO A 97 5.40 23.40 -10.99
N GLU A 98 5.85 22.57 -11.93
CA GLU A 98 5.02 21.67 -12.73
C GLU A 98 4.17 20.69 -11.90
N TYR A 99 4.60 20.30 -10.70
CA TYR A 99 3.84 19.38 -9.83
C TYR A 99 2.84 20.09 -8.92
N ILE A 100 2.86 21.43 -8.91
CA ILE A 100 2.03 22.26 -8.04
C ILE A 100 1.07 23.12 -8.89
N ASP A 101 1.35 23.26 -10.19
CA ASP A 101 0.48 23.96 -11.11
C ASP A 101 -0.89 23.29 -11.19
N LYS A 102 -1.93 24.08 -10.90
CA LYS A 102 -3.32 23.65 -10.94
C LYS A 102 -3.95 23.85 -12.32
N ASP A 103 -3.26 24.56 -13.22
CA ASP A 103 -3.72 24.79 -14.58
C ASP A 103 -3.26 23.66 -15.51
N ALA A 104 -4.10 22.62 -15.59
CA ALA A 104 -3.86 21.48 -16.47
C ALA A 104 -3.84 21.86 -17.96
N SER A 105 -4.46 22.99 -18.36
CA SER A 105 -4.58 23.37 -19.77
C SER A 105 -3.23 23.63 -20.45
N LYS A 106 -2.21 24.00 -19.67
CA LYS A 106 -0.83 24.22 -20.14
C LYS A 106 -0.14 22.94 -20.63
N TYR A 107 -0.62 21.78 -20.21
CA TYR A 107 0.01 20.48 -20.46
C TYR A 107 -0.82 19.59 -21.40
N LEU A 108 -2.05 19.97 -21.71
CA LEU A 108 -2.93 19.24 -22.61
C LEU A 108 -2.76 19.80 -24.02
N SER A 109 -2.14 19.01 -24.91
CA SER A 109 -1.91 19.39 -26.31
C SER A 109 -3.11 19.15 -27.24
N TRP A 110 -4.16 18.50 -26.76
CA TRP A 110 -5.32 18.15 -27.57
C TRP A 110 -6.42 19.21 -27.45
N LYS A 111 -6.95 19.64 -28.61
CA LYS A 111 -8.15 20.47 -28.73
C LYS A 111 -9.27 19.62 -29.33
N LEU A 112 -10.49 19.79 -28.80
CA LEU A 112 -11.74 19.24 -29.34
C LEU A 112 -12.13 19.93 -30.65
#